data_AF-A0A6G7J4B3-F1
#
_entry.id   AF-A0A6G7J4B3-F1
#
_cell.length_a   1.000
_cell.length_b   1.000
_cell.length_c   1.000
_cell.angle_alpha   90.00
_cell.angle_beta   90.00
_cell.angle_gamma   90.00
#
_symmetry.space_group_name_H-M   'P 1'
#
loop_
_entity.id
_entity.type
_entity.pdbx_description
1 polymer ?
#
loop_
_entity_poly.entity_id
_entity_poly.type
_entity_poly.pdbx_seq_one_letter_code
_entity_poly.pdbx_strand_id
1 'polypeptide(L)'
;MDNESIINLDSKDLGYIGERLKEIRLELVELDDVEDKRFSQFSMTNLSDYLNMDRTTLANVERGSSMVNSIKIILYFYSLGYNPIWILLPDNEFVQKRNLGENMVYQEGLREKYLELEERVSEAMKDFKSSL
;
A
#
# COMPACT_ATOMS: atom_id res chain seq x y z
N MET A 1 -6.31 -2.59 -22.00
CA MET A 1 -7.50 -1.86 -21.52
C MET A 1 -7.45 -0.49 -22.17
N ASP A 2 -8.45 -0.13 -22.98
CA ASP A 2 -8.49 1.20 -23.62
C ASP A 2 -9.03 2.26 -22.63
N ASN A 3 -8.85 3.55 -22.91
CA ASN A 3 -9.31 4.59 -21.98
C ASN A 3 -10.85 4.65 -21.86
N GLU A 4 -11.60 4.23 -22.89
CA GLU A 4 -13.07 4.23 -22.87
C GLU A 4 -13.63 3.13 -21.96
N SER A 5 -13.00 1.97 -21.92
CA SER A 5 -13.33 0.83 -21.07
C SER A 5 -13.08 1.14 -19.59
N ILE A 6 -12.08 1.96 -19.27
CA ILE A 6 -11.84 2.46 -17.90
C ILE A 6 -12.95 3.42 -17.46
N ILE A 7 -13.37 4.32 -18.35
CA ILE A 7 -14.41 5.32 -18.05
C ILE A 7 -15.79 4.67 -17.88
N ASN A 8 -16.03 3.55 -18.56
CA ASN A 8 -17.28 2.79 -18.52
C ASN A 8 -17.33 1.68 -17.47
N LEU A 9 -16.36 1.58 -16.55
CA LEU A 9 -16.38 0.60 -15.46
C LEU A 9 -17.56 0.87 -14.52
N ASP A 10 -18.47 -0.09 -14.39
CA ASP A 10 -19.58 0.01 -13.46
C ASP A 10 -19.12 -0.23 -12.02
N SER A 11 -19.88 0.25 -11.03
CA SER A 11 -19.58 0.00 -9.61
C SER A 11 -19.44 -1.50 -9.26
N LYS A 12 -20.11 -2.39 -10.00
CA LYS A 12 -19.96 -3.85 -9.88
C LYS A 12 -18.59 -4.35 -10.31
N ASP A 13 -18.00 -3.72 -11.32
CA ASP A 13 -16.72 -4.14 -11.89
C ASP A 13 -15.54 -3.73 -10.99
N LEU A 14 -15.77 -2.79 -10.07
CA LEU A 14 -14.77 -2.29 -9.11
C LEU A 14 -14.82 -2.98 -7.74
N GLY A 15 -15.61 -4.05 -7.58
CA GLY A 15 -15.75 -4.79 -6.32
C GLY A 15 -14.42 -5.29 -5.75
N TYR A 16 -13.47 -5.62 -6.62
CA TYR A 16 -12.12 -6.06 -6.23
C TYR A 16 -11.35 -4.99 -5.43
N ILE A 17 -11.64 -3.69 -5.64
CA ILE A 17 -11.03 -2.61 -4.87
C ILE A 17 -11.43 -2.74 -3.41
N GLY A 18 -12.72 -2.95 -3.14
CA GLY A 18 -13.23 -3.11 -1.77
C GLY A 18 -12.60 -4.29 -1.04
N GLU A 19 -12.52 -5.45 -1.71
CA GLU A 19 -11.90 -6.65 -1.14
C GLU A 19 -10.40 -6.45 -0.85
N ARG A 20 -9.68 -5.75 -1.72
CA ARG A 20 -8.25 -5.44 -1.49
C ARG A 20 -8.04 -4.45 -0.34
N LEU A 21 -8.91 -3.46 -0.19
CA LEU A 21 -8.86 -2.56 0.95
C LEU A 21 -9.10 -3.31 2.27
N LYS A 22 -10.06 -4.23 2.27
CA LYS A 22 -10.31 -5.12 3.40
C LYS A 22 -9.11 -6.03 3.69
N GLU A 23 -8.51 -6.60 2.66
CA GLU A 23 -7.32 -7.45 2.77
C GLU A 23 -6.17 -6.69 3.45
N ILE A 24 -5.89 -5.46 3.00
CA ILE A 24 -4.88 -4.59 3.61
C ILE A 24 -5.21 -4.29 5.08
N ARG A 25 -6.47 -3.96 5.39
CA ARG A 25 -6.86 -3.68 6.78
C ARG A 25 -6.65 -4.89 7.68
N LEU A 26 -7.05 -6.08 7.23
CA LEU A 26 -6.87 -7.31 7.99
C LEU A 26 -5.39 -7.66 8.18
N GLU A 27 -4.56 -7.51 7.14
CA GLU A 27 -3.10 -7.63 7.25
C GLU A 27 -2.55 -6.71 8.34
N LEU A 28 -2.96 -5.44 8.36
CA LEU A 28 -2.52 -4.47 9.37
C LEU A 28 -2.99 -4.83 10.78
N VAL A 29 -4.21 -5.34 10.95
CA VAL A 29 -4.69 -5.84 12.25
C VAL A 29 -3.82 -6.99 12.75
N GLU A 30 -3.48 -7.94 11.88
CA GLU A 30 -2.64 -9.08 12.24
C GLU A 30 -1.22 -8.65 12.64
N LEU A 31 -0.65 -7.66 11.94
CA LEU A 31 0.66 -7.09 12.24
C LEU A 31 0.70 -6.18 13.47
N ASP A 32 -0.44 -5.71 13.96
CA ASP A 32 -0.51 -4.77 15.09
C ASP A 32 -0.13 -5.45 16.41
N ASP A 33 0.77 -4.85 17.19
CA ASP A 33 1.31 -5.43 18.43
C ASP A 33 0.39 -5.13 19.63
N VAL A 34 -0.85 -5.63 19.55
CA VAL A 34 -1.86 -5.54 20.61
C VAL A 34 -2.36 -6.93 20.97
N GLU A 35 -2.51 -7.20 22.28
CA GLU A 35 -2.97 -8.52 22.77
C GLU A 35 -4.37 -8.88 22.27
N ASP A 36 -5.28 -7.91 22.24
CA ASP A 36 -6.63 -8.07 21.71
C ASP A 36 -6.83 -7.20 20.47
N LYS A 37 -6.91 -7.86 19.32
CA LYS A 37 -7.04 -7.27 17.98
C LYS A 37 -8.29 -6.39 17.82
N ARG A 38 -9.29 -6.51 18.70
CA ARG A 38 -10.44 -5.58 18.74
C ARG A 38 -10.03 -4.15 19.06
N PHE A 39 -8.92 -3.95 19.76
CA PHE A 39 -8.36 -2.64 20.08
C PHE A 39 -7.30 -2.16 19.08
N SER A 40 -7.00 -2.94 18.04
CA SER A 40 -6.11 -2.52 16.98
C SER A 40 -6.58 -1.19 16.39
N GLN A 41 -5.64 -0.29 16.06
CA GLN A 41 -5.97 0.95 15.34
C GLN A 41 -6.60 0.69 13.96
N PHE A 42 -6.35 -0.49 13.41
CA PHE A 42 -6.89 -0.96 12.14
C PHE A 42 -8.18 -1.79 12.30
N SER A 43 -8.69 -1.91 13.51
CA SER A 43 -10.02 -2.47 13.73
C SER A 43 -11.07 -1.63 13.01
N MET A 44 -12.18 -2.26 12.63
CA MET A 44 -13.28 -1.60 11.91
C MET A 44 -13.79 -0.35 12.64
N THR A 45 -13.83 -0.38 13.98
CA THR A 45 -14.26 0.75 14.80
C THR A 45 -13.20 1.86 14.82
N ASN A 46 -11.97 1.54 15.20
CA ASN A 46 -10.94 2.56 15.39
C ASN A 46 -10.54 3.23 14.07
N LEU A 47 -10.50 2.46 12.98
CA LEU A 47 -10.21 3.00 11.66
C LEU A 47 -11.34 3.89 11.14
N SER A 48 -12.61 3.51 11.35
CA SER A 48 -13.74 4.36 10.94
C SER A 48 -13.73 5.69 11.67
N ASP A 49 -13.44 5.66 12.97
CA ASP A 49 -13.35 6.86 13.81
C ASP A 49 -12.17 7.74 13.38
N TYR A 50 -10.99 7.15 13.16
CA TYR A 50 -9.80 7.86 12.68
C TYR A 50 -10.02 8.54 11.33
N LEU A 51 -10.69 7.85 10.41
CA LEU A 51 -11.01 8.37 9.08
C LEU A 51 -12.26 9.26 9.08
N ASN A 52 -12.84 9.58 10.24
CA ASN A 52 -14.06 10.40 10.37
C ASN A 52 -15.18 9.92 9.41
N MET A 53 -15.51 8.63 9.47
CA MET A 53 -16.59 8.02 8.71
C MET A 53 -17.36 7.01 9.56
N ASP A 54 -18.62 6.77 9.21
CA ASP A 54 -19.41 5.75 9.90
C ASP A 54 -18.84 4.35 9.66
N ARG A 55 -18.92 3.50 10.68
CA ARG A 55 -18.54 2.08 10.59
C ARG A 55 -19.25 1.34 9.45
N THR A 56 -20.52 1.66 9.20
CA THR A 56 -21.30 1.11 8.09
C THR A 56 -20.77 1.58 6.73
N THR A 57 -20.29 2.82 6.64
CA THR A 57 -19.65 3.36 5.44
C THR A 57 -18.37 2.61 5.13
N LEU A 58 -17.50 2.40 6.12
CA LEU A 58 -16.29 1.58 5.96
C LEU A 58 -16.63 0.16 5.50
N ALA A 59 -17.61 -0.49 6.13
CA ALA A 59 -18.06 -1.81 5.72
C ALA A 59 -18.62 -1.86 4.29
N ASN A 60 -19.30 -0.79 3.83
CA ASN A 60 -19.79 -0.70 2.46
C ASN A 60 -18.67 -0.46 1.45
N VAL A 61 -17.62 0.28 1.83
CA VAL A 61 -16.40 0.42 1.02
C VAL A 61 -15.72 -0.93 0.83
N GLU A 62 -15.57 -1.71 1.90
CA GLU A 62 -15.00 -3.06 1.82
C GLU A 62 -15.82 -4.03 0.97
N ARG A 63 -17.12 -3.75 0.76
CA ARG A 63 -18.00 -4.47 -0.17
C ARG A 63 -18.01 -3.89 -1.60
N GLY A 64 -17.17 -2.88 -1.87
CA GLY A 64 -17.06 -2.23 -3.19
C GLY A 64 -18.17 -1.23 -3.52
N SER A 65 -18.98 -0.80 -2.55
CA SER A 65 -20.19 0.01 -2.81
C SER A 65 -19.98 1.53 -2.77
N SER A 66 -18.76 2.04 -2.49
CA SER A 66 -18.53 3.49 -2.34
C SER A 66 -17.15 3.95 -2.83
N MET A 67 -17.06 4.35 -4.11
CA MET A 67 -15.80 4.73 -4.75
C MET A 67 -15.12 5.96 -4.11
N VAL A 68 -15.88 6.99 -3.76
CA VAL A 68 -15.34 8.22 -3.15
C VAL A 68 -14.65 7.91 -1.82
N ASN A 69 -15.28 7.08 -0.98
CA ASN A 69 -14.68 6.69 0.29
C ASN A 69 -13.53 5.70 0.09
N SER A 70 -13.56 4.84 -0.94
CA SER A 70 -12.42 4.01 -1.32
C SER A 70 -11.17 4.84 -1.59
N ILE A 71 -11.28 5.97 -2.29
CA ILE A 71 -10.14 6.87 -2.55
C ILE A 71 -9.50 7.35 -1.24
N LYS A 72 -10.32 7.74 -0.25
CA LYS A 72 -9.82 8.19 1.06
C LYS A 72 -9.00 7.09 1.76
N ILE A 73 -9.47 5.85 1.71
CA ILE A 73 -8.77 4.71 2.31
C ILE A 73 -7.51 4.36 1.52
N ILE A 74 -7.55 4.41 0.18
CA ILE A 74 -6.37 4.17 -0.67
C ILE A 74 -5.25 5.16 -0.31
N LEU A 75 -5.57 6.44 -0.16
CA LEU A 75 -4.59 7.46 0.24
C LEU A 75 -4.03 7.22 1.65
N TYR A 76 -4.86 6.75 2.58
CA TYR A 76 -4.41 6.37 3.92
C TYR A 76 -3.47 5.15 3.87
N PHE A 77 -3.81 4.09 3.14
CA PHE A 77 -2.91 2.93 3.02
C PHE A 77 -1.64 3.26 2.24
N TYR A 78 -1.69 4.18 1.29
CA TYR A 78 -0.49 4.68 0.63
C TYR A 78 0.49 5.32 1.62
N SER A 79 0.02 6.11 2.59
CA SER A 79 0.90 6.65 3.63
C SER A 79 1.49 5.59 4.55
N LEU A 80 0.92 4.38 4.59
CA LEU A 80 1.45 3.19 5.26
C LEU A 80 2.33 2.31 4.35
N GLY A 81 2.64 2.77 3.14
CA GLY A 81 3.51 2.09 2.18
C GLY A 81 2.84 1.04 1.29
N TYR A 82 1.51 1.03 1.19
CA TYR A 82 0.81 0.18 0.22
C TYR A 82 0.74 0.83 -1.14
N ASN A 83 0.89 0.02 -2.20
CA ASN A 83 0.87 0.51 -3.57
C ASN A 83 -0.56 0.78 -4.06
N PRO A 84 -0.95 2.03 -4.40
CA PRO A 84 -2.27 2.32 -4.93
C PRO A 84 -2.56 1.58 -6.24
N ILE A 85 -1.55 1.35 -7.06
CA ILE A 85 -1.68 0.65 -8.34
C ILE A 85 -2.05 -0.81 -8.12
N TRP A 86 -1.51 -1.44 -7.07
CA TRP A 86 -1.89 -2.81 -6.70
C TRP A 86 -3.37 -2.91 -6.30
N ILE A 87 -3.90 -1.87 -5.67
CA ILE A 87 -5.31 -1.81 -5.28
C ILE A 87 -6.20 -1.60 -6.50
N LEU A 88 -5.82 -0.69 -7.40
CA LEU A 88 -6.68 -0.19 -8.49
C LEU A 88 -6.69 -1.07 -9.75
N LEU A 89 -5.63 -1.79 -10.07
CA LEU A 89 -5.57 -2.58 -11.32
C LEU A 89 -6.28 -3.93 -11.19
N PRO A 90 -7.25 -4.29 -12.05
CA PRO A 90 -7.90 -5.60 -12.01
C PRO A 90 -6.89 -6.75 -12.00
N ASP A 91 -5.92 -6.72 -12.91
CA ASP A 91 -4.84 -7.70 -13.04
C ASP A 91 -3.57 -7.19 -12.34
N ASN A 92 -3.47 -7.42 -11.02
CA ASN A 92 -2.37 -6.90 -10.20
C ASN A 92 -1.27 -7.91 -9.86
N GLU A 93 -1.27 -9.10 -10.48
CA GLU A 93 -0.36 -10.21 -10.16
C GLU A 93 1.13 -9.84 -10.23
N PHE A 94 1.49 -8.92 -11.14
CA PHE A 94 2.85 -8.45 -11.33
C PHE A 94 3.15 -7.11 -10.62
N VAL A 95 2.18 -6.58 -9.87
CA VAL A 95 2.33 -5.33 -9.14
C VAL A 95 2.72 -5.66 -7.70
N GLN A 96 3.74 -4.98 -7.16
CA GLN A 96 4.10 -5.17 -5.77
C GLN A 96 3.05 -4.52 -4.85
N LYS A 97 2.55 -5.28 -3.87
CA LYS A 97 1.54 -4.81 -2.89
C LYS A 97 2.06 -3.69 -1.98
N ARG A 98 3.34 -3.72 -1.63
CA ARG A 98 4.02 -2.70 -0.82
C ARG A 98 5.02 -1.94 -1.69
N ASN A 99 5.00 -0.61 -1.61
CA ASN A 99 6.01 0.24 -2.24
C ASN A 99 7.18 0.42 -1.28
N LEU A 100 8.08 -0.58 -1.24
CA LEU A 100 9.33 -0.49 -0.46
C LEU A 100 10.24 0.64 -0.98
N GLY A 101 10.13 1.02 -2.26
CA GLY A 101 10.97 2.02 -2.91
C GLY A 101 10.46 3.47 -2.86
N GLU A 102 9.15 3.73 -2.83
CA GLU A 102 8.62 5.11 -2.82
C GLU A 102 8.59 5.74 -1.41
N ASN A 103 8.63 4.92 -0.36
CA ASN A 103 8.85 5.36 1.02
C ASN A 103 10.29 5.81 1.30
N MET A 104 11.17 5.87 0.30
CA MET A 104 12.52 6.44 0.42
C MET A 104 12.52 7.91 0.85
N VAL A 105 11.41 8.63 0.70
CA VAL A 105 11.27 10.03 1.15
C VAL A 105 11.40 10.15 2.68
N TYR A 106 11.19 9.07 3.45
CA TYR A 106 11.26 9.10 4.92
C TYR A 106 12.53 8.51 5.53
N GLN A 107 13.54 8.10 4.73
CA GLN A 107 14.82 7.62 5.26
C GLN A 107 16.01 8.23 4.51
N GLU A 108 16.26 9.54 4.68
CA GLU A 108 17.46 10.21 4.16
C GLU A 108 18.74 9.42 4.47
N GLY A 109 18.84 8.83 5.67
CA GLY A 109 20.00 8.03 6.08
C GLY A 109 20.13 6.64 5.43
N LEU A 110 19.11 6.10 4.76
CA LEU A 110 19.22 4.81 4.05
C LEU A 110 19.84 5.00 2.66
N ARG A 111 19.51 6.11 1.98
CA ARG A 111 20.10 6.48 0.70
C ARG A 111 21.60 6.75 0.82
N GLU A 112 22.02 7.45 1.88
CA GLU A 112 23.43 7.68 2.18
C GLU A 112 24.18 6.35 2.38
N LYS A 113 23.62 5.43 3.18
CA LYS A 113 24.21 4.09 3.39
C LYS A 113 24.29 3.25 2.11
N TYR A 114 23.32 3.38 1.21
CA TYR A 114 23.35 2.70 -0.09
C TYR A 114 24.45 3.27 -0.99
N LEU A 115 24.61 4.59 -1.04
CA LEU A 115 25.68 5.23 -1.81
C LEU A 115 27.07 4.85 -1.27
N GLU A 116 27.24 4.82 0.06
CA GLU A 116 28.49 4.33 0.67
C GLU A 116 28.80 2.88 0.31
N LEU A 117 27.78 2.02 0.26
CA LEU A 117 27.94 0.62 -0.16
C LEU A 117 28.36 0.53 -1.63
N GLU A 118 27.69 1.28 -2.50
CA GLU A 118 27.97 1.32 -3.94
C GLU A 118 29.41 1.78 -4.23
N GLU A 119 29.88 2.82 -3.53
CA GLU A 119 31.25 3.32 -3.64
C GLU A 119 32.27 2.26 -3.21
N ARG A 120 32.06 1.60 -2.07
CA ARG A 120 32.95 0.52 -1.59
C ARG A 120 33.02 -0.67 -2.53
N VAL A 121 31.88 -1.07 -3.11
CA VAL A 121 31.85 -2.17 -4.09
C VAL A 121 32.58 -1.76 -5.36
N SER A 122 32.41 -0.52 -5.82
CA SER A 122 33.10 0.02 -6.99
C SER A 122 34.62 0.08 -6.81
N GLU A 123 35.08 0.53 -5.64
CA GLU A 123 36.51 0.53 -5.28
C GLU A 123 37.08 -0.89 -5.21
N ALA A 124 36.42 -1.80 -4.50
CA ALA A 124 36.85 -3.19 -4.40
C ALA A 124 36.94 -3.86 -5.79
N MET A 125 36.01 -3.55 -6.70
CA MET A 125 36.04 -4.06 -8.08
C MET A 125 37.17 -3.44 -8.91
N LYS A 126 37.50 -2.16 -8.69
CA LYS A 126 38.66 -1.53 -9.34
C LYS A 126 39.97 -2.13 -8.84
N ASP A 127 40.09 -2.35 -7.54
CA ASP A 127 41.27 -2.98 -6.93
C ASP A 127 41.46 -4.43 -7.38
N PHE A 128 40.37 -5.19 -7.45
CA PHE A 128 40.40 -6.52 -8.02
C PHE A 128 40.86 -6.50 -9.50
N LYS A 129 40.29 -5.57 -10.29
CA LYS A 129 40.66 -5.43 -11.71
C LYS A 129 42.10 -4.96 -11.92
N SER A 130 42.64 -4.15 -11.02
CA SER A 130 44.04 -3.70 -11.10
C SER A 130 45.04 -4.76 -10.62
N SER A 131 44.57 -5.77 -9.88
CA SER A 131 45.36 -6.94 -9.46
C SER A 131 45.41 -8.09 -10.49
N LEU A 132 44.66 -7.96 -11.60
CA LEU A 132 44.67 -8.85 -12.77
C LEU A 132 45.60 -8.32 -13.86
#